data_AF-A0A2R6CZQ1-F1
#
_entry.id   AF-A0A2R6CZQ1-F1
#
_cell.length_a   1.000
_cell.length_b   1.000
_cell.length_c   1.000
_cell.angle_alpha   90.00
_cell.angle_beta   90.00
_cell.angle_gamma   90.00
#
_symmetry.space_group_name_H-M   'P 1'
#
loop_
_entity.id
_entity.type
_entity.pdbx_description
1 polymer ?
#
loop_
_entity_poly.entity_id
_entity_poly.type
_entity_poly.pdbx_seq_one_letter_code
_entity_poly.pdbx_strand_id
1 'polypeptide(L)' 'MSVASITDWSRTKLCMACWGWVVTLGVVLAGWNLYAGHPMQAVVVSLLMLVGAVVYVADMVSTVVARTEKVI' A
#
# COMPACT_ATOMS: atom_id res chain seq x y z
N MET A 1 12.03 16.15 22.80
CA MET A 1 11.52 15.22 21.77
C MET A 1 10.27 15.84 21.18
N SER A 2 10.34 16.29 19.92
CA SER A 2 9.28 17.09 19.29
C SER A 2 8.06 16.24 18.99
N VAL A 3 6.88 16.73 19.37
CA VAL A 3 5.55 16.14 19.11
C VAL A 3 5.37 15.75 17.65
N ALA A 4 6.01 16.46 16.71
CA ALA A 4 6.00 16.17 15.28
C ALA A 4 6.54 14.77 14.91
N SER A 5 7.53 14.25 15.64
CA SER A 5 8.13 12.93 15.35
C SER A 5 7.19 11.77 15.68
N ILE A 6 6.33 11.94 16.68
CA ILE A 6 5.38 10.90 17.13
C ILE A 6 4.17 10.86 16.18
N THR A 7 3.70 12.03 15.73
CA THR A 7 2.59 12.13 14.76
C THR A 7 2.97 11.57 13.39
N ASP A 8 4.20 11.81 12.94
CA ASP A 8 4.73 11.20 11.71
C ASP A 8 4.72 9.66 11.81
N TRP A 9 5.19 9.11 12.93
CA TRP A 9 5.35 7.67 13.08
C TRP A 9 4.03 6.92 13.25
N SER A 10 3.06 7.49 13.97
CA SER A 10 1.71 6.94 14.07
C SER A 10 0.98 6.97 12.73
N ARG A 11 1.17 8.04 11.94
CA ARG A 11 0.59 8.19 10.60
C ARG A 11 1.20 7.19 9.61
N THR A 12 2.51 6.93 9.67
CA THR A 12 3.16 5.89 8.84
C THR A 12 2.65 4.50 9.18
N LYS A 13 2.51 4.16 10.47
CA LYS A 13 1.97 2.86 10.90
C LYS A 13 0.52 2.66 10.46
N LEU A 14 -0.31 3.68 10.58
CA LEU A 14 -1.69 3.64 10.12
C LEU A 14 -1.76 3.46 8.59
N CYS A 15 -0.90 4.16 7.83
CA CYS A 15 -0.79 3.96 6.38
C CYS A 15 -0.38 2.52 6.03
N MET A 16 0.64 1.96 6.70
CA MET A 16 1.05 0.57 6.48
C MET A 16 -0.06 -0.42 6.83
N ALA A 17 -0.77 -0.21 7.94
CA ALA A 17 -1.89 -1.05 8.35
C ALA A 17 -3.05 -0.96 7.35
N CYS A 18 -3.37 0.24 6.87
CA CYS A 18 -4.38 0.47 5.84
C CYS A 18 -4.02 -0.24 4.54
N TRP A 19 -2.78 -0.10 4.06
CA TRP A 19 -2.29 -0.81 2.88
C TRP A 19 -2.30 -2.33 3.06
N GLY A 20 -1.92 -2.83 4.24
CA GLY A 20 -2.02 -4.25 4.57
C GLY A 20 -3.46 -4.77 4.49
N TRP A 21 -4.43 -3.98 4.96
CA TRP A 21 -5.85 -4.30 4.83
C TRP A 21 -6.33 -4.28 3.38
N VAL A 22 -5.92 -3.27 2.60
CA VAL A 22 -6.24 -3.20 1.17
C VAL A 22 -5.72 -4.43 0.44
N VAL A 23 -4.45 -4.80 0.66
CA VAL A 23 -3.80 -6.00 0.08
C VAL A 23 -4.57 -7.27 0.44
N THR A 24 -4.92 -7.42 1.71
CA THR A 24 -5.69 -8.59 2.18
C THR A 24 -7.05 -8.67 1.50
N LEU A 25 -7.79 -7.56 1.45
CA LEU A 25 -9.12 -7.52 0.85
C LEU A 25 -9.13 -7.87 -0.63
N GLY A 26 -8.21 -7.32 -1.44
CA GLY A 26 -8.23 -7.68 -2.85
C GLY A 26 -7.60 -9.04 -3.18
N VAL A 27 -6.76 -9.62 -2.31
CA VAL A 27 -6.39 -11.05 -2.43
C VAL A 27 -7.63 -11.92 -2.20
N VAL A 28 -8.43 -11.61 -1.17
CA VAL A 28 -9.69 -12.31 -0.90
C VAL A 28 -10.68 -12.13 -2.07
N LEU A 29 -10.84 -10.92 -2.62
CA LEU A 29 -11.70 -10.67 -3.78
C LEU A 29 -11.20 -11.38 -5.04
N ALA A 30 -9.89 -11.38 -5.30
CA ALA A 30 -9.33 -12.09 -6.44
C ALA A 30 -9.53 -13.61 -6.30
N GLY A 31 -9.29 -14.16 -5.10
CA GLY A 31 -9.54 -15.57 -4.79
C GLY A 31 -11.02 -15.95 -4.91
N TRP A 32 -11.92 -15.09 -4.43
CA TRP A 32 -13.36 -15.30 -4.55
C TRP A 32 -13.81 -15.31 -6.02
N ASN A 33 -13.29 -14.39 -6.84
CA ASN A 33 -13.61 -14.35 -8.27
C ASN A 33 -13.08 -15.58 -9.03
N LEU A 34 -11.90 -16.09 -8.66
CA LEU A 34 -11.38 -17.34 -9.20
C LEU A 34 -12.27 -18.52 -8.82
N TYR A 35 -12.71 -18.58 -7.56
CA TYR A 35 -13.59 -19.64 -7.07
C TYR A 35 -14.99 -19.58 -7.71
N ALA A 36 -15.50 -18.39 -8.00
CA ALA A 36 -16.78 -18.16 -8.67
C ALA A 36 -16.72 -18.45 -10.19
N GLY A 37 -15.57 -18.80 -10.76
CA GLY A 37 -15.43 -19.05 -12.19
C GLY A 37 -15.38 -17.77 -13.05
N HIS A 38 -15.02 -16.64 -12.46
CA HIS A 38 -14.83 -15.35 -13.14
C HIS A 38 -13.34 -14.97 -13.24
N PRO A 39 -12.52 -15.70 -14.03
CA PRO A 39 -11.07 -15.51 -14.06
C PRO A 39 -10.68 -14.12 -14.59
N MET A 40 -11.43 -13.55 -15.54
CA MET A 40 -11.17 -12.18 -16.02
C MET A 40 -11.32 -11.13 -14.93
N GLN A 41 -12.33 -11.24 -14.06
CA GLN A 41 -12.52 -10.30 -12.96
C GLN A 41 -11.39 -10.42 -11.94
N ALA A 42 -10.93 -11.63 -11.65
CA ALA A 42 -9.77 -11.85 -10.79
C ALA A 42 -8.51 -11.18 -11.35
N VAL A 43 -8.25 -11.32 -12.65
CA VAL A 43 -7.10 -10.67 -13.32
C VAL A 43 -7.17 -9.15 -13.22
N VAL A 44 -8.34 -8.55 -13.43
CA VAL A 44 -8.52 -7.08 -13.30
C VAL A 44 -8.25 -6.62 -11.87
N VAL A 45 -8.77 -7.33 -10.86
CA VAL A 45 -8.53 -7.01 -9.45
C VAL A 45 -7.05 -7.15 -9.10
N SER A 46 -6.37 -8.20 -9.57
CA SER A 46 -4.93 -8.39 -9.36
C SER A 46 -4.09 -7.32 -10.05
N LEU A 47 -4.47 -6.85 -11.24
CA LEU A 47 -3.79 -5.75 -11.93
C LEU A 47 -3.95 -4.43 -11.17
N LEU A 48 -5.16 -4.10 -10.71
CA LEU A 48 -5.41 -2.90 -9.91
C LEU A 48 -4.59 -2.90 -8.62
N MET A 49 -4.49 -4.06 -7.97
CA MET A 49 -3.62 -4.27 -6.80
C MET A 49 -2.15 -4.02 -7.10
N LEU A 50 -1.65 -4.56 -8.21
CA LEU A 50 -0.27 -4.39 -8.62
C LEU A 50 0.06 -2.91 -8.87
N VAL A 51 -0.83 -2.19 -9.56
CA VAL A 51 -0.70 -0.74 -9.77
C VAL A 51 -0.67 0.01 -8.44
N GLY A 52 -1.58 -0.31 -7.52
CA GLY A 52 -1.58 0.28 -6.17
C GLY A 52 -0.27 0.06 -5.43
N ALA A 53 0.25 -1.17 -5.43
CA ALA A 53 1.51 -1.50 -4.77
C ALA A 53 2.70 -0.70 -5.35
N VAL A 54 2.76 -0.54 -6.68
CA VAL A 54 3.83 0.25 -7.32
C VAL A 54 3.76 1.72 -6.91
N VAL A 55 2.57 2.32 -6.91
CA VAL A 55 2.39 3.71 -6.48
C VAL A 55 2.79 3.89 -5.01
N TYR A 56 2.42 2.94 -4.15
CA TYR A 56 2.81 2.96 -2.74
C TYR A 56 4.33 2.88 -2.54
N VAL A 57 5.00 2.00 -3.27
CA VAL A 57 6.47 1.88 -3.22
C VAL A 57 7.11 3.17 -3.71
N ALA A 58 6.60 3.78 -4.79
CA ALA A 58 7.11 5.05 -5.29
C ALA A 58 6.95 6.21 -4.28
N ASP A 59 5.83 6.25 -3.55
CA ASP A 59 5.59 7.23 -2.47
C ASP A 59 6.53 7.02 -1.28
N MET A 60 6.74 5.77 -0.87
CA MET A 60 7.70 5.42 0.18
C MET A 60 9.13 5.81 -0.20
N VAL A 61 9.56 5.51 -1.43
CA VAL A 61 10.88 5.89 -1.92
C VAL A 61 11.03 7.42 -1.97
N SER A 62 10.05 8.15 -2.51
CA SER A 62 10.06 9.62 -2.50
C SER A 62 10.17 10.19 -1.09
N THR A 63 9.45 9.61 -0.13
CA THR A 63 9.49 10.03 1.27
C THR A 63 10.86 9.79 1.91
N VAL A 64 11.50 8.66 1.60
CA VAL A 64 12.86 8.34 2.08
C VAL A 64 13.88 9.30 1.45
N VAL A 65 13.84 9.51 0.13
CA VAL A 65 14.75 10.42 -0.60
C VAL A 65 14.65 11.83 -0.03
N ALA A 66 13.42 12.35 0.17
CA ALA A 66 13.18 13.68 0.74
C ALA A 66 13.68 13.83 2.19
N ARG A 67 13.77 12.74 2.97
CA ARG A 67 14.38 12.78 4.30
C ARG A 67 15.91 12.80 4.23
N THR A 68 16.53 12.03 3.33
CA THR A 68 17.99 12.05 3.14
C THR A 68 18.49 13.41 2.68
N GLU A 69 17.76 14.10 1.82
CA GLU A 69 18.16 15.43 1.30
C GLU A 69 18.13 16.53 2.37
N LYS A 70 17.34 16.37 3.45
CA LYS A 70 17.28 17.32 4.58
C LYS A 70 18.36 17.10 5.64
N VAL A 71 19.14 16.02 5.54
CA VAL A 71 20.14 15.62 6.55
C VAL A 71 21.57 16.03 6.13
N ILE A 72 21.77 16.38 4.86
CA ILE A 72 23.03 16.90 4.29
C ILE A 72 23.00 18.43 4.36
#